data_AF-A0A662IPY1-F1
#
_entry.id   AF-A0A662IPY1-F1
#
_cell.length_a   1.000
_cell.length_b   1.000
_cell.length_c   1.000
_cell.angle_alpha   90.00
_cell.angle_beta   90.00
_cell.angle_gamma   90.00
#
_symmetry.space_group_name_H-M   'P 1'
#
loop_
_entity.id
_entity.type
_entity.pdbx_description
1 polymer ?
#
loop_
_entity_poly.entity_id
_entity_poly.type
_entity_poly.pdbx_seq_one_letter_code
_entity_poly.pdbx_strand_id
1 'polypeptide(L)'
;MRYAEAYTFYRREIGEPRQQLLFSLFKLTLGAEPAWHAINTGDPNDNEGIDELRRYLDEGMVRELLAIHPPDITILKYWRLIWRFVALIEATGSQLSLHELERRGVWIEYNKYRKIERFREPERIIVAYVIDQRLWTLKEPWLLWAPGPVLLKHRPEARFWQGRTRWAEKERYLAFPLDIFRTSWRELLGYIRWLGGEAADPDPDNLANFMWLG
;
A
#
# COMPACT_ATOMS: atom_id res chain seq x y z
N MET A 1 -27.59 8.30 11.86
CA MET A 1 -26.26 7.95 12.39
C MET A 1 -25.24 8.90 11.76
N ARG A 2 -24.62 9.78 12.56
CA ARG A 2 -23.67 10.79 12.05
C ARG A 2 -22.37 10.08 11.63
N TYR A 3 -21.69 10.56 10.60
CA TYR A 3 -20.41 10.00 10.10
C TYR A 3 -19.39 9.73 11.22
N ALA A 4 -19.37 10.59 12.24
CA ALA A 4 -18.51 10.47 13.42
C ALA A 4 -18.84 9.25 14.33
N GLU A 5 -20.11 8.88 14.44
CA GLU A 5 -20.55 7.75 15.28
C GLU A 5 -20.17 6.41 14.63
N ALA A 6 -20.32 6.32 13.29
CA ALA A 6 -19.85 5.16 12.55
C ALA A 6 -18.31 5.03 12.59
N TYR A 7 -17.58 6.15 12.54
CA TYR A 7 -16.12 6.11 12.57
C TYR A 7 -15.55 5.72 13.94
N THR A 8 -16.25 6.04 15.03
CA THR A 8 -15.86 5.69 16.40
C THR A 8 -16.01 4.19 16.68
N PHE A 9 -17.01 3.55 16.06
CA PHE A 9 -17.35 2.15 16.32
C PHE A 9 -16.64 1.14 15.40
N TYR A 10 -16.36 1.48 14.14
CA TYR A 10 -16.05 0.46 13.12
C TYR A 10 -14.58 0.16 12.85
N ARG A 11 -13.59 0.89 13.38
CA ARG A 11 -12.18 0.54 13.08
C ARG A 11 -11.10 0.96 14.06
N ARG A 12 -10.48 -0.07 14.63
CA ARG A 12 -9.07 -0.51 14.54
C ARG A 12 -9.06 -1.77 15.44
N GLU A 13 -8.46 -2.89 15.13
CA GLU A 13 -7.21 -3.24 15.79
C GLU A 13 -6.10 -2.74 14.88
N ILE A 14 -4.96 -2.41 15.47
CA ILE A 14 -3.82 -1.82 14.80
C ILE A 14 -3.52 -2.59 13.50
N GLY A 15 -3.02 -1.90 12.46
CA GLY A 15 -2.88 -2.40 11.08
C GLY A 15 -2.05 -3.67 10.91
N GLU A 16 -1.45 -4.17 11.98
CA GLU A 16 -0.61 -5.36 12.05
C GLU A 16 -1.21 -6.59 11.33
N PRO A 17 -2.49 -7.00 11.51
CA PRO A 17 -3.00 -8.19 10.81
C PRO A 17 -3.12 -8.00 9.29
N ARG A 18 -3.42 -6.77 8.82
CA ARG A 18 -3.62 -6.49 7.38
C ARG A 18 -2.29 -6.32 6.68
N GLN A 19 -1.38 -5.61 7.33
CA GLN A 19 0.00 -5.50 6.91
C GLN A 19 0.66 -6.86 6.88
N GLN A 20 0.51 -7.68 7.93
CA GLN A 20 1.04 -9.04 7.98
C GLN A 20 0.44 -9.94 6.90
N LEU A 21 -0.86 -9.81 6.62
CA LEU A 21 -1.51 -10.49 5.50
C LEU A 21 -0.86 -10.11 4.17
N LEU A 22 -0.79 -8.81 3.85
CA LEU A 22 -0.22 -8.32 2.60
C LEU A 22 1.26 -8.73 2.48
N PHE A 23 2.03 -8.57 3.55
CA PHE A 23 3.43 -8.99 3.64
C PHE A 23 3.59 -10.48 3.33
N SER A 24 2.79 -11.34 3.98
CA SER A 24 2.81 -12.78 3.75
C SER A 24 2.44 -13.12 2.30
N LEU A 25 1.43 -12.45 1.73
CA LEU A 25 1.04 -12.64 0.34
C LEU A 25 2.14 -12.18 -0.63
N PHE A 26 2.81 -11.06 -0.40
CA PHE A 26 3.94 -10.63 -1.23
C PHE A 26 5.08 -11.64 -1.20
N LYS A 27 5.47 -12.12 -0.02
CA LYS A 27 6.50 -13.19 0.10
C LYS A 27 6.12 -14.45 -0.66
N LEU A 28 4.84 -14.86 -0.58
CA LEU A 28 4.36 -16.06 -1.27
C LEU A 28 4.31 -15.89 -2.80
N THR A 29 4.00 -14.69 -3.31
CA THR A 29 3.66 -14.50 -4.73
C THR A 29 4.73 -13.81 -5.58
N LEU A 30 5.58 -12.97 -5.00
CA LEU A 30 6.78 -12.48 -5.69
C LEU A 30 7.87 -13.56 -5.74
N GLY A 31 7.82 -14.51 -4.81
CA GLY A 31 8.81 -15.57 -4.62
C GLY A 31 9.74 -15.26 -3.45
N ALA A 32 10.61 -16.23 -3.14
CA ALA A 32 11.63 -16.08 -2.11
C ALA A 32 12.95 -15.54 -2.69
N GLU A 33 13.87 -15.20 -1.80
CA GLU A 33 15.25 -14.87 -2.12
C GLU A 33 15.89 -15.89 -3.10
N PRO A 34 16.82 -15.45 -3.97
CA PRO A 34 17.44 -14.13 -3.97
C PRO A 34 16.75 -13.07 -4.87
N ALA A 35 15.66 -13.38 -5.57
CA ALA A 35 15.13 -12.45 -6.59
C ALA A 35 14.39 -11.24 -5.98
N TRP A 36 13.49 -11.50 -5.04
CA TRP A 36 12.62 -10.49 -4.42
C TRP A 36 12.75 -10.56 -2.90
N HIS A 37 12.67 -9.40 -2.25
CA HIS A 37 12.70 -9.31 -0.79
C HIS A 37 11.65 -8.31 -0.31
N ALA A 38 10.70 -8.79 0.49
CA ALA A 38 9.73 -7.94 1.17
C ALA A 38 10.18 -7.78 2.62
N ILE A 39 10.21 -6.54 3.10
CA ILE A 39 10.59 -6.17 4.47
C ILE A 39 9.38 -5.55 5.14
N ASN A 40 9.04 -6.06 6.32
CA ASN A 40 7.97 -5.52 7.15
C ASN A 40 8.55 -4.46 8.10
N THR A 41 8.06 -3.23 8.05
CA THR A 41 8.66 -2.07 8.74
C THR A 41 7.71 -1.34 9.70
N GLY A 42 6.48 -1.83 9.85
CA GLY A 42 5.41 -1.08 10.52
C GLY A 42 5.17 -1.38 12.00
N ASP A 43 6.05 -2.13 12.68
CA ASP A 43 6.07 -2.07 14.16
C ASP A 43 6.96 -0.91 14.61
N PRO A 44 6.39 0.20 15.12
CA PRO A 44 7.18 1.34 15.60
C PRO A 44 8.00 1.04 16.86
N ASN A 45 7.78 -0.10 17.53
CA ASN A 45 8.54 -0.53 18.70
C ASN A 45 9.64 -1.54 18.35
N ASP A 46 9.68 -2.01 17.10
CA ASP A 46 10.67 -2.96 16.61
C ASP A 46 11.48 -2.35 15.47
N ASN A 47 12.77 -2.16 15.72
CA ASN A 47 13.69 -1.61 14.73
C ASN A 47 14.19 -2.68 13.74
N GLU A 48 13.82 -3.96 13.88
CA GLU A 48 14.31 -5.04 13.02
C GLU A 48 14.10 -4.74 11.53
N GLY A 49 12.90 -4.31 11.14
CA GLY A 49 12.60 -3.95 9.75
C GLY A 49 13.39 -2.75 9.24
N ILE A 50 13.64 -1.75 10.09
CA ILE A 50 14.44 -0.57 9.75
C ILE A 50 15.92 -0.95 9.62
N ASP A 51 16.43 -1.75 10.53
CA ASP A 51 17.81 -2.24 10.48
C ASP A 51 18.02 -3.18 9.29
N GLU A 52 17.00 -3.93 8.89
CA GLU A 52 17.00 -4.70 7.66
C GLU A 52 17.08 -3.80 6.41
N LEU A 53 16.30 -2.71 6.33
CA LEU A 53 16.44 -1.74 5.24
C LEU A 53 17.87 -1.21 5.11
N ARG A 54 18.51 -0.88 6.24
CA ARG A 54 19.90 -0.39 6.28
C ARG A 54 20.94 -1.40 5.80
N ARG A 55 20.63 -2.71 5.82
CA ARG A 55 21.54 -3.74 5.26
C ARG A 55 21.55 -3.74 3.74
N TYR A 56 20.46 -3.29 3.10
CA TYR A 56 20.27 -3.44 1.65
C TYR A 56 20.28 -2.12 0.88
N LEU A 57 19.96 -1.01 1.53
CA LEU A 57 19.82 0.29 0.90
C LEU A 57 20.84 1.28 1.46
N ASP A 58 21.22 2.27 0.66
CA ASP A 58 22.04 3.38 1.13
C ASP A 58 21.27 4.27 2.13
N GLU A 59 22.02 4.95 2.99
CA GLU A 59 21.47 5.81 4.04
C GLU A 59 20.60 6.96 3.48
N GLY A 60 20.87 7.44 2.26
CA GLY A 60 20.06 8.46 1.60
C GLY A 60 18.66 7.95 1.29
N MET A 61 18.58 6.78 0.66
CA MET A 61 17.32 6.09 0.38
C MET A 61 16.56 5.74 1.67
N VAL A 62 17.24 5.19 2.69
CA VAL A 62 16.59 4.85 3.98
C VAL A 62 15.97 6.10 4.62
N ARG A 63 16.69 7.22 4.65
CA ARG A 63 16.15 8.50 5.17
C ARG A 63 14.95 8.98 4.38
N GLU A 64 14.96 8.82 3.06
CA GLU A 64 13.85 9.19 2.19
C GLU A 64 12.61 8.32 2.48
N LEU A 65 12.77 7.01 2.61
CA LEU A 65 11.67 6.06 2.89
C LEU A 65 11.04 6.28 4.27
N LEU A 66 11.85 6.64 5.27
CA LEU A 66 11.40 6.93 6.64
C LEU A 66 10.90 8.36 6.82
N ALA A 67 10.99 9.20 5.80
CA ALA A 67 10.50 10.56 5.88
C ALA A 67 8.98 10.55 6.17
N ILE A 68 8.55 11.44 7.09
CA ILE A 68 7.18 11.58 7.60
C ILE A 68 6.76 10.44 8.55
N HIS A 69 6.86 9.18 8.12
CA HIS A 69 6.63 8.01 8.95
C HIS A 69 7.28 6.75 8.31
N PRO A 70 7.56 5.68 9.08
CA PRO A 70 8.01 4.41 8.50
C PRO A 70 6.98 3.81 7.54
N PRO A 71 7.39 3.21 6.41
CA PRO A 71 6.46 2.45 5.58
C PRO A 71 5.90 1.23 6.33
N ASP A 72 4.83 0.63 5.82
CA ASP A 72 4.37 -0.65 6.37
C ASP A 72 5.16 -1.82 5.76
N ILE A 73 5.34 -1.83 4.44
CA ILE A 73 6.09 -2.86 3.71
C ILE A 73 6.98 -2.20 2.66
N THR A 74 8.23 -2.62 2.58
CA THR A 74 9.16 -2.24 1.50
C THR A 74 9.50 -3.45 0.65
N ILE A 75 9.45 -3.29 -0.67
CA ILE A 75 9.76 -4.33 -1.65
C ILE A 75 11.06 -3.99 -2.35
N LEU A 76 12.02 -4.90 -2.28
CA LEU A 76 13.31 -4.84 -2.93
C LEU A 76 13.42 -5.95 -3.98
N LYS A 77 14.27 -5.72 -4.97
CA LYS A 77 14.67 -6.72 -5.96
C LYS A 77 16.18 -6.77 -6.08
N TYR A 78 16.73 -7.96 -6.14
CA TYR A 78 18.15 -8.16 -6.40
C TYR A 78 18.41 -8.10 -7.90
N TRP A 79 19.29 -7.21 -8.33
CA TRP A 79 19.65 -7.05 -9.72
C TRP A 79 21.11 -6.61 -9.86
N ARG A 80 21.89 -7.31 -10.72
CA ARG A 80 23.29 -6.98 -11.02
C ARG A 80 24.12 -6.85 -9.73
N LEU A 81 23.98 -7.85 -8.86
CA LEU A 81 24.69 -7.99 -7.59
C LEU A 81 24.33 -6.97 -6.50
N ILE A 82 23.34 -6.10 -6.72
CA ILE A 82 22.89 -5.10 -5.75
C ILE A 82 21.40 -5.23 -5.50
N TRP A 83 20.98 -4.89 -4.28
CA TRP A 83 19.57 -4.72 -3.96
C TRP A 83 19.10 -3.35 -4.42
N ARG A 84 17.90 -3.31 -5.01
CA ARG A 84 17.25 -2.07 -5.45
C ARG A 84 15.89 -1.95 -4.80
N PHE A 85 15.59 -0.74 -4.35
CA PHE A 85 14.23 -0.37 -3.96
C PHE A 85 13.30 -0.44 -5.18
N VAL A 86 12.18 -1.17 -5.03
CA VAL A 86 11.16 -1.30 -6.08
C VAL A 86 9.90 -0.54 -5.71
N ALA A 87 9.33 -0.82 -4.55
CA ALA A 87 8.06 -0.25 -4.14
C ALA A 87 7.90 -0.20 -2.62
N LEU A 88 7.03 0.69 -2.18
CA LEU A 88 6.56 0.86 -0.82
C LEU A 88 5.05 0.56 -0.81
N ILE A 89 4.59 -0.26 0.13
CA ILE A 89 3.17 -0.52 0.32
C ILE A 89 2.69 0.14 1.61
N GLU A 90 1.69 0.99 1.47
CA GLU A 90 0.93 1.58 2.55
C GLU A 90 -0.38 0.80 2.74
N ALA A 91 -0.39 -0.12 3.70
CA ALA A 91 -1.52 -0.93 4.10
C ALA A 91 -2.55 -0.10 4.90
N THR A 92 -3.82 -0.25 4.54
CA THR A 92 -4.97 0.38 5.22
C THR A 92 -6.22 -0.51 5.05
N GLY A 93 -7.43 -0.02 5.35
CA GLY A 93 -8.68 -0.72 5.07
C GLY A 93 -9.94 -0.15 5.77
N SER A 94 -11.07 -0.88 5.72
CA SER A 94 -12.13 -0.82 6.75
C SER A 94 -12.81 -2.19 7.03
N GLN A 95 -13.66 -2.23 8.06
CA GLN A 95 -14.72 -3.23 8.17
C GLN A 95 -15.95 -2.85 7.32
N LEU A 96 -15.89 -1.79 6.51
CA LEU A 96 -17.00 -1.37 5.67
C LEU A 96 -17.11 -2.32 4.47
N SER A 97 -18.32 -2.61 4.05
CA SER A 97 -18.61 -3.30 2.79
C SER A 97 -18.28 -2.42 1.57
N LEU A 98 -18.16 -3.02 0.37
CA LEU A 98 -17.99 -2.26 -0.87
C LEU A 98 -19.08 -1.22 -1.07
N HIS A 99 -20.32 -1.58 -0.80
CA HIS A 99 -21.45 -0.66 -0.93
C HIS A 99 -21.40 0.52 0.04
N GLU A 100 -20.81 0.33 1.23
CA GLU A 100 -20.52 1.43 2.13
C GLU A 100 -19.35 2.28 1.63
N LEU A 101 -18.31 1.66 1.05
CA LEU A 101 -17.18 2.37 0.45
C LEU A 101 -17.58 3.19 -0.78
N GLU A 102 -18.53 2.74 -1.60
CA GLU A 102 -19.10 3.54 -2.70
C GLU A 102 -19.64 4.88 -2.20
N ARG A 103 -20.33 4.87 -1.05
CA ARG A 103 -20.91 6.08 -0.46
C ARG A 103 -19.90 6.88 0.36
N ARG A 104 -18.96 6.19 1.03
CA ARG A 104 -18.08 6.77 2.04
C ARG A 104 -16.67 7.06 1.57
N GLY A 105 -16.28 6.54 0.41
CA GLY A 105 -14.93 6.57 -0.12
C GLY A 105 -13.99 5.60 0.59
N VAL A 106 -12.80 5.45 0.01
CA VAL A 106 -11.68 4.67 0.53
C VAL A 106 -10.78 5.59 1.34
N TRP A 107 -10.63 5.30 2.63
CA TRP A 107 -9.97 6.18 3.59
C TRP A 107 -8.48 5.90 3.69
N ILE A 108 -7.68 6.95 3.48
CA ILE A 108 -6.23 6.93 3.57
C ILE A 108 -5.82 7.92 4.66
N GLU A 109 -4.99 7.47 5.60
CA GLU A 109 -4.46 8.34 6.64
C GLU A 109 -3.60 9.45 6.00
N TYR A 110 -3.72 10.66 6.52
CA TYR A 110 -3.18 11.84 5.85
C TYR A 110 -1.65 11.81 5.75
N ASN A 111 -0.92 11.31 6.74
CA ASN A 111 0.54 11.20 6.66
C ASN A 111 0.99 10.17 5.60
N LYS A 112 0.26 9.06 5.42
CA LYS A 112 0.48 8.13 4.29
C LYS A 112 0.36 8.83 2.96
N TYR A 113 -0.68 9.63 2.78
CA TYR A 113 -0.85 10.44 1.57
C TYR A 113 0.24 11.53 1.44
N ARG A 114 0.63 12.19 2.54
CA ARG A 114 1.70 13.19 2.55
C ARG A 114 3.04 12.61 2.11
N LYS A 115 3.29 11.33 2.37
CA LYS A 115 4.48 10.64 1.86
C LYS A 115 4.45 10.56 0.35
N ILE A 116 3.30 10.19 -0.23
CA ILE A 116 3.09 10.17 -1.69
C ILE A 116 3.37 11.54 -2.32
N GLU A 117 2.91 12.64 -1.71
CA GLU A 117 3.16 14.00 -2.22
C GLU A 117 4.63 14.42 -2.23
N ARG A 118 5.44 13.83 -1.36
CA ARG A 118 6.82 14.29 -1.11
C ARG A 118 7.89 13.35 -1.65
N PHE A 119 7.55 12.09 -1.85
CA PHE A 119 8.48 11.09 -2.34
C PHE A 119 8.77 11.34 -3.83
N ARG A 120 10.04 11.23 -4.23
CA ARG A 120 10.48 11.63 -5.57
C ARG A 120 9.91 10.77 -6.71
N GLU A 121 9.60 9.51 -6.41
CA GLU A 121 9.08 8.50 -7.34
C GLU A 121 7.71 8.01 -6.82
N PRO A 122 6.65 8.85 -6.86
CA PRO A 122 5.36 8.53 -6.26
C PRO A 122 4.71 7.26 -6.83
N GLU A 123 5.04 6.87 -8.07
CA GLU A 123 4.62 5.62 -8.71
C GLU A 123 5.06 4.36 -7.95
N ARG A 124 6.11 4.47 -7.14
CA ARG A 124 6.62 3.40 -6.27
C ARG A 124 5.91 3.31 -4.93
N ILE A 125 5.07 4.29 -4.57
CA ILE A 125 4.22 4.19 -3.37
C ILE A 125 2.85 3.68 -3.79
N ILE A 126 2.45 2.56 -3.21
CA ILE A 126 1.18 1.91 -3.50
C ILE A 126 0.36 1.85 -2.22
N VAL A 127 -0.87 2.37 -2.25
CA VAL A 127 -1.81 2.18 -1.14
C VAL A 127 -2.60 0.91 -1.40
N ALA A 128 -2.61 0.01 -0.41
CA ALA A 128 -3.35 -1.24 -0.42
C ALA A 128 -4.39 -1.24 0.72
N TYR A 129 -5.66 -1.30 0.37
CA TYR A 129 -6.79 -1.21 1.27
C TYR A 129 -7.49 -2.57 1.37
N VAL A 130 -7.44 -3.17 2.56
CA VAL A 130 -8.06 -4.47 2.84
C VAL A 130 -9.48 -4.29 3.38
N ILE A 131 -10.43 -5.00 2.76
CA ILE A 131 -11.84 -5.07 3.16
C ILE A 131 -12.03 -6.30 4.05
N ASP A 132 -12.00 -6.09 5.36
CA ASP A 132 -11.90 -7.19 6.34
C ASP A 132 -13.06 -8.18 6.24
N GLN A 133 -14.29 -7.70 6.03
CA GLN A 133 -15.50 -8.52 5.92
C GLN A 133 -15.45 -9.52 4.75
N ARG A 134 -14.54 -9.31 3.79
CA ARG A 134 -14.52 -10.05 2.52
C ARG A 134 -13.38 -11.05 2.39
N LEU A 135 -12.42 -11.04 3.31
CA LEU A 135 -11.20 -11.89 3.28
C LEU A 135 -11.49 -13.39 3.04
N TRP A 136 -12.68 -13.87 3.41
CA TRP A 136 -13.04 -15.29 3.34
C TRP A 136 -14.22 -15.60 2.42
N THR A 137 -14.77 -14.60 1.73
CA THR A 137 -16.09 -14.74 1.08
C THR A 137 -16.02 -15.08 -0.41
N LEU A 138 -14.84 -15.01 -1.05
CA LEU A 138 -14.54 -15.28 -2.48
C LEU A 138 -15.44 -14.59 -3.54
N LYS A 139 -16.55 -13.95 -3.16
CA LYS A 139 -17.57 -13.39 -4.06
C LYS A 139 -17.36 -11.92 -4.40
N GLU A 140 -16.63 -11.19 -3.56
CA GLU A 140 -16.36 -9.76 -3.73
C GLU A 140 -14.87 -9.50 -3.53
N PRO A 141 -14.30 -8.46 -4.18
CA PRO A 141 -12.91 -8.12 -4.00
C PRO A 141 -12.62 -7.78 -2.53
N TRP A 142 -11.61 -8.45 -1.96
CA TRP A 142 -11.13 -8.23 -0.60
C TRP A 142 -10.07 -7.12 -0.54
N LEU A 143 -9.56 -6.69 -1.69
CA LEU A 143 -8.47 -5.74 -1.86
C LEU A 143 -8.89 -4.62 -2.79
N LEU A 144 -8.50 -3.40 -2.43
CA LEU A 144 -8.47 -2.24 -3.31
C LEU A 144 -7.04 -1.69 -3.32
N TRP A 145 -6.53 -1.24 -4.46
CA TRP A 145 -5.20 -0.64 -4.51
C TRP A 145 -5.10 0.46 -5.55
N ALA A 146 -4.23 1.43 -5.29
CA ALA A 146 -3.91 2.51 -6.21
C ALA A 146 -2.46 2.96 -6.05
N PRO A 147 -1.73 3.23 -7.15
CA PRO A 147 -0.41 3.82 -7.08
C PRO A 147 -0.49 5.33 -6.81
N GLY A 148 0.58 5.90 -6.27
CA GLY A 148 0.66 7.30 -5.88
C GLY A 148 0.17 8.30 -6.93
N PRO A 149 0.57 8.21 -8.23
CA PRO A 149 0.13 9.14 -9.27
C PRO A 149 -1.39 9.17 -9.46
N VAL A 150 -2.08 8.04 -9.27
CA VAL A 150 -3.55 7.99 -9.31
C VAL A 150 -4.13 8.79 -8.14
N LEU A 151 -3.61 8.59 -6.94
CA LEU A 151 -4.06 9.32 -5.75
C LEU A 151 -3.75 10.83 -5.83
N LEU A 152 -2.60 11.21 -6.38
CA LEU A 152 -2.25 12.61 -6.62
C LEU A 152 -3.19 13.25 -7.63
N LYS A 153 -3.46 12.57 -8.76
CA LYS A 153 -4.39 13.03 -9.80
C LYS A 153 -5.80 13.26 -9.25
N HIS A 154 -6.30 12.32 -8.44
CA HIS A 154 -7.66 12.36 -7.88
C HIS A 154 -7.75 13.06 -6.52
N ARG A 155 -6.68 13.74 -6.07
CA ARG A 155 -6.69 14.50 -4.82
C ARG A 155 -7.82 15.54 -4.74
N PRO A 156 -8.19 16.29 -5.80
CA PRO A 156 -9.31 17.24 -5.74
C PRO A 156 -10.67 16.58 -5.45
N GLU A 157 -10.83 15.30 -5.78
CA GLU A 157 -12.07 14.54 -5.54
C GLU A 157 -12.12 13.94 -4.12
N ALA A 158 -10.97 13.89 -3.43
CA ALA A 158 -10.87 13.32 -2.10
C ALA A 158 -11.48 14.24 -1.03
N ARG A 159 -12.39 13.70 -0.22
CA ARG A 159 -12.95 14.41 0.93
C ARG A 159 -11.97 14.38 2.09
N PHE A 160 -11.65 15.55 2.64
CA PHE A 160 -10.85 15.65 3.85
C PHE A 160 -11.72 15.45 5.10
N TRP A 161 -11.27 14.60 6.00
CA TRP A 161 -11.87 14.42 7.31
C TRP A 161 -10.81 14.63 8.40
N GLN A 162 -11.22 15.27 9.48
CA GLN A 162 -10.41 15.43 10.68
C GLN A 162 -11.30 15.25 11.91
N GLY A 163 -10.83 14.48 12.88
CA GLY A 163 -11.58 14.27 14.12
C GLY A 163 -10.84 13.38 15.10
N ARG A 164 -11.44 13.23 16.27
CA ARG A 164 -10.97 12.31 17.30
C ARG A 164 -11.28 10.87 16.92
N THR A 165 -10.33 9.99 17.15
CA THR A 165 -10.56 8.54 17.11
C THR A 165 -10.23 7.92 18.46
N ARG A 166 -10.45 6.61 18.61
CA ARG A 166 -10.17 5.92 19.87
C ARG A 166 -8.68 5.87 20.24
N TRP A 167 -7.78 6.18 19.29
CA TRP A 167 -6.33 6.08 19.48
C TRP A 167 -5.63 7.42 19.53
N ALA A 168 -6.21 8.46 18.93
CA ALA A 168 -5.63 9.79 18.92
C ALA A 168 -6.72 10.85 18.99
N GLU A 169 -6.41 11.93 19.71
CA GLU A 169 -7.31 13.07 19.86
C GLU A 169 -7.61 13.77 18.52
N LYS A 170 -6.71 13.63 17.54
CA LYS A 170 -6.81 14.29 16.25
C LYS A 170 -6.15 13.46 15.15
N GLU A 171 -6.95 12.74 14.39
CA GLU A 171 -6.53 12.09 13.15
C GLU A 171 -7.05 12.83 11.92
N ARG A 172 -6.37 12.62 10.80
CA ARG A 172 -6.70 13.22 9.51
C ARG A 172 -6.72 12.13 8.46
N TYR A 173 -7.73 12.16 7.61
CA TYR A 173 -7.89 11.21 6.52
C TYR A 173 -8.33 11.91 5.24
N LEU A 174 -7.99 11.29 4.12
CA LEU A 174 -8.57 11.59 2.81
C LEU A 174 -9.43 10.38 2.41
N ALA A 175 -10.68 10.64 2.06
CA ALA A 175 -11.60 9.64 1.54
C ALA A 175 -11.72 9.82 0.02
N PHE A 176 -11.12 8.92 -0.74
CA PHE A 176 -11.11 8.91 -2.21
C PHE A 176 -12.32 8.16 -2.78
N PRO A 177 -12.80 8.50 -3.99
CA PRO A 177 -13.79 7.68 -4.69
C PRO A 177 -13.36 6.22 -4.84
N LEU A 178 -14.30 5.27 -4.81
CA LEU A 178 -13.98 3.83 -4.87
C LEU A 178 -13.46 3.40 -6.25
N ASP A 179 -14.02 3.99 -7.31
CA ASP A 179 -13.80 3.65 -8.72
C ASP A 179 -12.40 3.96 -9.24
N ILE A 180 -11.61 4.76 -8.52
CA ILE A 180 -10.19 4.99 -8.85
C ILE A 180 -9.28 3.82 -8.44
N PHE A 181 -9.78 2.91 -7.60
CA PHE A 181 -9.01 1.79 -7.08
C PHE A 181 -9.20 0.55 -7.94
N ARG A 182 -8.10 -0.16 -8.18
CA ARG A 182 -8.08 -1.49 -8.79
C ARG A 182 -8.33 -2.54 -7.72
N THR A 183 -8.84 -3.71 -8.12
CA THR A 183 -9.28 -4.75 -7.17
C THR A 183 -8.52 -6.07 -7.31
N SER A 184 -7.73 -6.22 -8.37
CA SER A 184 -7.01 -7.45 -8.68
C SER A 184 -5.65 -7.51 -7.99
N TRP A 185 -5.43 -8.55 -7.19
CA TRP A 185 -4.11 -8.88 -6.64
C TRP A 185 -3.10 -9.20 -7.76
N ARG A 186 -3.54 -9.86 -8.83
CA ARG A 186 -2.69 -10.21 -9.97
C ARG A 186 -2.18 -8.96 -10.69
N GLU A 187 -3.04 -7.95 -10.87
CA GLU A 187 -2.63 -6.67 -11.45
C GLU A 187 -1.68 -5.90 -10.54
N LEU A 188 -1.87 -5.96 -9.21
CA LEU A 188 -0.92 -5.36 -8.26
C LEU A 188 0.46 -5.99 -8.40
N LEU A 189 0.54 -7.32 -8.51
CA LEU A 189 1.81 -8.02 -8.74
C LEU A 189 2.41 -7.67 -10.09
N GLY A 190 1.60 -7.59 -11.15
CA GLY A 190 2.04 -7.14 -12.48
C GLY A 190 2.67 -5.75 -12.43
N TYR A 191 2.02 -4.81 -11.74
CA TYR A 191 2.52 -3.46 -11.54
C TYR A 191 3.85 -3.43 -10.78
N ILE A 192 3.99 -4.21 -9.70
CA ILE A 192 5.25 -4.31 -8.94
C ILE A 192 6.36 -4.94 -9.77
N ARG A 193 6.08 -5.99 -10.54
CA ARG A 193 7.05 -6.64 -11.45
C ARG A 193 7.50 -5.68 -12.55
N TRP A 194 6.59 -4.90 -13.10
CA TRP A 194 6.91 -3.82 -14.04
C TRP A 194 7.83 -2.76 -13.41
N LEU A 195 7.53 -2.28 -12.19
CA LEU A 195 8.41 -1.37 -11.44
C LEU A 195 9.80 -1.95 -11.17
N GLY A 196 9.88 -3.28 -11.03
CA GLY A 196 11.11 -4.05 -10.88
C GLY A 196 11.83 -4.36 -12.20
N GLY A 197 11.34 -3.87 -13.35
CA GLY A 197 11.91 -4.14 -14.66
C GLY A 197 11.86 -5.61 -15.03
N GLU A 198 10.72 -6.26 -14.76
CA GLU A 198 10.45 -7.68 -15.03
C GLU A 198 9.24 -7.88 -15.97
N ALA A 199 8.68 -6.77 -16.45
CA ALA A 199 7.60 -6.71 -17.41
C ALA A 199 7.74 -5.42 -18.22
N ALA A 200 7.30 -5.43 -19.48
CA ALA A 200 7.27 -4.25 -20.34
C ALA A 200 6.09 -3.33 -20.01
N ASP A 201 5.00 -3.89 -19.50
CA ASP A 201 3.75 -3.20 -19.18
C ASP A 201 3.23 -3.60 -17.79
N PRO A 202 2.64 -2.67 -17.01
CA PRO A 202 2.07 -2.96 -15.70
C PRO A 202 0.84 -3.89 -15.73
N ASP A 203 0.12 -3.99 -16.84
CA ASP A 203 -0.95 -4.96 -17.02
C ASP A 203 -0.36 -6.35 -17.33
N PRO A 204 -0.51 -7.34 -16.43
CA PRO A 204 0.08 -8.66 -16.60
C PRO A 204 -0.42 -9.42 -17.84
N ASP A 205 -1.57 -9.04 -18.41
CA ASP A 205 -2.15 -9.69 -19.60
C ASP A 205 -1.84 -8.93 -20.91
N ASN A 206 -1.09 -7.83 -20.84
CA ASN A 206 -0.68 -7.09 -22.03
C ASN A 206 0.25 -7.92 -22.92
N LEU A 207 -0.03 -7.96 -24.23
CA LEU A 207 0.74 -8.73 -25.21
C LEU A 207 2.24 -8.40 -25.18
N ALA A 208 2.60 -7.14 -24.88
CA ALA A 208 4.00 -6.71 -24.77
C ALA A 208 4.79 -7.56 -23.77
N ASN A 209 4.17 -8.03 -22.69
CA ASN A 209 4.83 -8.85 -21.66
C ASN A 209 5.21 -10.25 -22.16
N PHE A 210 4.52 -10.78 -23.17
CA PHE A 210 4.81 -12.11 -23.76
C PHE A 210 5.83 -12.05 -24.90
N MET A 211 6.12 -10.84 -25.39
CA MET A 211 7.10 -10.59 -26.46
C MET A 211 8.40 -9.99 -25.90
N TRP A 212 8.45 -9.72 -24.60
CA TRP A 212 9.55 -9.03 -23.96
C TRP A 212 10.72 -9.99 -23.69
N LEU A 213 11.91 -9.63 -24.16
CA LEU A 213 13.11 -10.48 -24.08
C LEU A 213 14.01 -10.19 -22.88
N GLY A 214 13.69 -9.18 -22.05
CA GLY A 214 14.48 -8.82 -20.86
C GLY A 214 15.75 -8.04 -21.17
#